data_AF-A0A966WGE3-F1
#
_entry.id   AF-A0A966WGE3-F1
#
_cell.length_a   1.000
_cell.length_b   1.000
_cell.length_c   1.000
_cell.angle_alpha   90.00
_cell.angle_beta   90.00
_cell.angle_gamma   90.00
#
_symmetry.space_group_name_H-M   'P 1'
#
loop_
_entity.id
_entity.type
_entity.pdbx_description
1 polymer ?
#
loop_
_entity_poly.entity_id
_entity_poly.type
_entity_poly.pdbx_seq_one_letter_code
_entity_poly.pdbx_strand_id
1 'polypeptide(L)'
;YVDPADELIWEGPFGDHTGYYSLPDWYPRFHITAITHRKNAVYPATIVGIPPQEDAWLGKATERIFLAPIKMTMVPEIMDMDMPVEGVFHNLVITKINKEYAGQGQKVMNAMWGAGQMMFNKILVLVDQGIRIQDYPALARYVFKNLNPVTDVVFSSGPMDVLDHSCSKMGFGGKMCIDGTAKFPEEVEDGYTDSMPHLSAQAIATAVMGQLTEVKAVNASLIEQQIPCLLIAVKKERPGHIRSLHNAISQLPAVRGVKMILYVEHTVDPQDLPTALWRFCNNLDPKRDQQLYRYDDNPSMGCLGLDGTRKTKELDNFQRDWPNIIVANDDTIRSVDEKWSQLGLGSFIASPSLKYKDQLYGEEAIVDN
;
A
#
# COMPACT_ATOMS: atom_id res chain seq x y z
N TYR A 1 -8.11 31.44 -17.14
CA TYR A 1 -9.32 30.68 -17.52
C TYR A 1 -8.89 29.36 -18.12
N VAL A 2 -9.76 28.36 -18.15
CA VAL A 2 -9.57 27.12 -18.93
C VAL A 2 -10.58 27.17 -20.05
N ASP A 3 -10.13 27.08 -21.31
CA ASP A 3 -11.02 26.96 -22.45
C ASP A 3 -11.13 25.46 -22.84
N PRO A 4 -12.31 24.83 -22.71
CA PRO A 4 -12.49 23.43 -23.08
C PRO A 4 -12.24 23.13 -24.57
N ALA A 5 -12.21 24.15 -25.43
CA ALA A 5 -11.92 24.01 -26.85
C ALA A 5 -10.42 24.03 -27.18
N ASP A 6 -9.56 24.37 -26.21
CA ASP A 6 -8.12 24.37 -26.43
C ASP A 6 -7.56 22.95 -26.56
N GLU A 7 -6.46 22.85 -27.31
CA GLU A 7 -5.61 21.68 -27.25
C GLU A 7 -5.05 21.50 -25.85
N LEU A 8 -5.10 20.25 -25.37
CA LEU A 8 -4.46 19.85 -24.13
C LEU A 8 -2.94 20.05 -24.24
N ILE A 9 -2.29 20.24 -23.09
CA ILE A 9 -0.84 20.35 -22.98
C ILE A 9 -0.24 19.14 -22.30
N TRP A 10 0.98 18.79 -22.71
CA TRP A 10 1.75 17.73 -22.10
C TRP A 10 2.27 18.19 -20.73
N GLU A 11 1.83 17.53 -19.67
CA GLU A 11 2.24 17.79 -18.28
C GLU A 11 3.09 16.62 -17.77
N GLY A 12 4.02 16.91 -16.86
CA GLY A 12 4.88 15.91 -16.25
C GLY A 12 6.07 15.45 -17.12
N PRO A 13 6.79 14.40 -16.69
CA PRO A 13 6.57 13.68 -15.44
C PRO A 13 6.78 14.56 -14.21
N PHE A 14 6.06 14.29 -13.12
CA PHE A 14 6.13 15.07 -11.89
C PHE A 14 6.13 14.15 -10.66
N GLY A 15 6.86 14.51 -9.61
CA GLY A 15 6.88 13.74 -8.37
C GLY A 15 5.61 13.97 -7.56
N ASP A 16 4.90 12.91 -7.20
CA ASP A 16 3.61 12.98 -6.50
C ASP A 16 3.65 12.50 -5.03
N HIS A 17 2.54 12.71 -4.32
CA HIS A 17 2.33 12.30 -2.92
C HIS A 17 2.39 10.77 -2.70
N THR A 18 2.29 10.00 -3.78
CA THR A 18 2.49 8.55 -3.76
C THR A 18 3.95 8.17 -3.44
N GLY A 19 4.88 9.11 -3.65
CA GLY A 19 6.31 8.89 -3.59
C GLY A 19 6.92 8.38 -4.90
N TYR A 20 6.11 8.31 -5.97
CA TYR A 20 6.52 7.94 -7.32
C TYR A 20 6.35 9.10 -8.30
N TYR A 21 7.07 9.05 -9.40
CA TYR A 21 6.77 9.93 -10.53
C TYR A 21 5.42 9.58 -11.13
N SER A 22 4.54 10.58 -11.23
CA SER A 22 3.37 10.52 -12.09
C SER A 22 3.83 10.58 -13.55
N LEU A 23 3.34 9.64 -14.35
CA LEU A 23 3.64 9.58 -15.77
C LEU A 23 3.04 10.80 -16.48
N PRO A 24 3.71 11.31 -17.53
CA PRO A 24 3.21 12.45 -18.26
C PRO A 24 1.91 12.14 -19.02
N ASP A 25 1.01 13.11 -19.09
CA ASP A 25 -0.26 12.98 -19.80
C ASP A 25 -0.79 14.35 -20.29
N TRP A 26 -1.89 14.34 -21.02
CA TRP A 26 -2.53 15.51 -21.59
C TRP A 26 -3.52 16.17 -20.61
N TYR A 27 -3.26 17.43 -20.24
CA TYR A 27 -4.10 18.19 -19.31
C TYR A 27 -4.58 19.53 -19.89
N PRO A 28 -5.70 20.09 -19.37
CA PRO A 28 -6.19 21.39 -19.82
C PRO A 28 -5.21 22.53 -19.56
N ARG A 29 -5.08 23.43 -20.54
CA ARG A 29 -4.26 24.63 -20.40
C ARG A 29 -4.97 25.67 -19.52
N PHE A 30 -4.24 26.22 -18.55
CA PHE A 30 -4.72 27.35 -17.76
C PHE A 30 -4.10 28.67 -18.23
N HIS A 31 -4.94 29.56 -18.78
CA HIS A 31 -4.54 30.89 -19.26
C HIS A 31 -4.57 31.93 -18.15
N ILE A 32 -3.40 32.42 -17.77
CA ILE A 32 -3.27 33.51 -16.79
C ILE A 32 -3.38 34.85 -17.54
N THR A 33 -4.44 35.61 -17.31
CA THR A 33 -4.65 36.92 -17.94
C THR A 33 -4.16 38.08 -17.09
N ALA A 34 -4.03 37.89 -15.78
CA ALA A 34 -3.47 38.86 -14.85
C ALA A 34 -2.95 38.14 -13.59
N ILE A 35 -1.87 38.66 -13.00
CA ILE A 35 -1.37 38.26 -11.68
C ILE A 35 -1.44 39.49 -10.79
N THR A 36 -2.09 39.38 -9.63
CA THR A 36 -2.15 40.45 -8.62
C THR A 36 -1.63 39.93 -7.29
N HIS A 37 -0.93 40.78 -6.53
CA HIS A 37 -0.39 40.41 -5.23
C HIS A 37 -0.27 41.63 -4.31
N ARG A 38 -0.22 41.39 -2.99
CA ARG A 38 0.05 42.45 -2.00
C ARG A 38 1.51 42.93 -2.07
N LYS A 39 1.80 44.11 -1.54
CA LYS A 39 3.20 44.51 -1.24
C LYS A 39 3.80 43.49 -0.25
N ASN A 40 5.06 43.10 -0.46
CA ASN A 40 5.74 42.05 0.31
C ASN A 40 4.92 40.74 0.34
N ALA A 41 4.60 40.24 -0.85
CA ALA A 41 3.89 38.97 -1.01
C ALA A 41 4.72 37.80 -0.46
N VAL A 42 4.03 36.82 0.12
CA VAL A 42 4.60 35.53 0.51
C VAL A 42 3.99 34.49 -0.43
N TYR A 43 4.83 33.65 -1.03
CA TYR A 43 4.40 32.57 -1.91
C TYR A 43 4.36 31.26 -1.11
N PRO A 44 3.19 30.79 -0.66
CA PRO A 44 3.09 29.50 -0.02
C PRO A 44 3.31 28.41 -1.07
N ALA A 45 4.23 27.49 -0.78
CA ALA A 45 4.52 26.34 -1.59
C ALA A 45 4.65 25.12 -0.67
N THR A 46 4.24 23.97 -1.19
CA THR A 46 4.45 22.66 -0.58
C THR A 46 5.26 21.80 -1.54
N ILE A 47 5.86 20.74 -1.02
CA ILE A 47 6.51 19.69 -1.78
C ILE A 47 5.84 18.38 -1.38
N VAL A 48 5.53 17.56 -2.37
CA VAL A 48 5.03 16.20 -2.19
C VAL A 48 6.11 15.20 -2.59
N GLY A 49 6.01 13.97 -2.11
CA GLY A 49 7.01 12.95 -2.36
C GLY A 49 6.81 11.72 -1.51
N ILE A 50 7.90 11.00 -1.22
CA ILE A 50 7.84 9.84 -0.35
C ILE A 50 7.31 10.28 1.03
N PRO A 51 6.20 9.68 1.51
CA PRO A 51 5.55 10.13 2.73
C PRO A 51 6.39 9.82 3.98
N PRO A 52 6.24 10.58 5.08
CA PRO A 52 5.36 11.75 5.22
C PRO A 52 5.93 13.03 4.60
N GLN A 53 5.08 13.79 3.90
CA GLN A 53 5.32 15.20 3.58
C GLN A 53 4.23 16.06 4.24
N GLU A 54 4.15 17.36 3.93
CA GLU A 54 3.16 18.26 4.54
C GLU A 54 1.70 17.78 4.31
N ASP A 55 1.46 17.19 3.15
CA ASP A 55 0.19 16.55 2.79
C ASP A 55 -0.24 15.43 3.74
N ALA A 56 0.70 14.74 4.42
CA ALA A 56 0.40 13.72 5.43
C ALA A 56 -0.55 14.24 6.49
N TRP A 57 -0.29 15.46 6.96
CA TRP A 57 -1.07 16.12 8.01
C TRP A 57 -2.41 16.65 7.48
N LEU A 58 -2.44 17.12 6.23
CA LEU A 58 -3.67 17.50 5.56
C LEU A 58 -4.59 16.28 5.35
N GLY A 59 -4.02 15.13 5.03
CA GLY A 59 -4.73 13.85 4.97
C GLY A 59 -5.32 13.45 6.33
N LYS A 60 -4.54 13.56 7.41
CA LYS A 60 -5.06 13.32 8.78
C LYS A 60 -6.22 14.23 9.17
N ALA A 61 -6.19 15.49 8.76
CA ALA A 61 -7.33 16.40 8.95
C ALA A 61 -8.53 15.98 8.09
N THR A 62 -8.28 15.62 6.82
CA THR A 62 -9.28 15.15 5.86
C THR A 62 -10.04 13.94 6.40
N GLU A 63 -9.36 12.98 7.04
CA GLU A 63 -10.01 11.87 7.74
C GLU A 63 -11.11 12.34 8.69
N ARG A 64 -10.78 13.28 9.59
CA ARG A 64 -11.73 13.76 10.60
C ARG A 64 -12.91 14.51 9.97
N ILE A 65 -12.62 15.30 8.93
CA ILE A 65 -13.63 16.10 8.22
C ILE A 65 -14.65 15.19 7.53
N PHE A 66 -14.20 14.13 6.86
CA PHE A 66 -15.08 13.25 6.07
C PHE A 66 -15.69 12.09 6.85
N LEU A 67 -15.13 11.71 8.00
CA LEU A 67 -15.68 10.66 8.86
C LEU A 67 -17.15 10.93 9.24
N ALA A 68 -17.47 12.16 9.65
CA ALA A 68 -18.83 12.50 10.08
C ALA A 68 -19.86 12.43 8.94
N PRO A 69 -19.63 13.01 7.74
CA PRO A 69 -20.50 12.83 6.58
C PRO A 69 -20.70 11.37 6.18
N ILE A 70 -19.63 10.56 6.10
CA ILE A 70 -19.73 9.13 5.73
C ILE A 70 -20.62 8.40 6.74
N LYS A 71 -20.39 8.63 8.03
CA LYS A 71 -21.18 8.02 9.10
C LYS A 71 -22.65 8.41 9.02
N MET A 72 -22.95 9.70 8.87
CA MET A 72 -24.34 10.18 8.89
C MET A 72 -25.15 9.79 7.66
N THR A 73 -24.50 9.62 6.50
CA THR A 73 -25.22 9.45 5.23
C THR A 73 -25.23 8.02 4.70
N MET A 74 -24.22 7.21 5.02
CA MET A 74 -24.04 5.90 4.40
C MET A 74 -23.78 4.77 5.40
N VAL A 75 -22.95 5.02 6.43
CA VAL A 75 -22.45 3.95 7.31
C VAL A 75 -22.52 4.36 8.78
N PRO A 76 -23.72 4.41 9.39
CA PRO A 76 -23.92 4.86 10.77
C PRO A 76 -23.15 4.05 11.82
N GLU A 77 -22.80 2.80 11.52
CA GLU A 77 -22.01 1.93 12.38
C GLU A 77 -20.51 2.29 12.43
N ILE A 78 -19.99 3.13 11.54
CA ILE A 78 -18.58 3.55 11.61
C ILE A 78 -18.34 4.31 12.91
N MET A 79 -17.34 3.86 13.65
CA MET A 79 -16.88 4.47 14.89
C MET A 79 -15.69 5.39 14.63
N ASP A 80 -14.76 4.96 13.79
CA ASP A 80 -13.51 5.65 13.49
C ASP A 80 -12.96 5.15 12.15
N MET A 81 -12.05 5.91 11.55
CA MET A 81 -11.25 5.48 10.40
C MET A 81 -9.85 6.07 10.50
N ASP A 82 -8.84 5.40 9.97
CA ASP A 82 -7.46 5.87 9.91
C ASP A 82 -6.86 5.53 8.55
N MET A 83 -6.13 6.48 7.97
CA MET A 83 -5.36 6.31 6.73
C MET A 83 -3.88 6.38 7.07
N PRO A 84 -3.19 5.24 7.30
CA PRO A 84 -1.78 5.23 7.61
C PRO A 84 -0.95 5.97 6.55
N VAL A 85 0.11 6.65 6.99
CA VAL A 85 0.98 7.43 6.10
C VAL A 85 1.69 6.51 5.10
N GLU A 86 2.19 5.39 5.59
CA GLU A 86 2.78 4.30 4.83
C GLU A 86 1.75 3.64 3.89
N GLY A 87 0.47 3.80 4.21
CA GLY A 87 -0.65 3.35 3.40
C GLY A 87 -0.97 4.24 2.21
N VAL A 88 -0.24 5.34 1.98
CA VAL A 88 -0.49 6.33 0.92
C VAL A 88 -1.93 6.84 0.97
N PHE A 89 -2.33 7.30 2.16
CA PHE A 89 -3.66 7.83 2.43
C PHE A 89 -4.79 6.86 2.06
N HIS A 90 -5.55 7.19 1.03
CA HIS A 90 -6.75 6.45 0.65
C HIS A 90 -6.41 5.05 0.11
N ASN A 91 -5.15 4.76 -0.24
CA ASN A 91 -4.77 3.44 -0.71
C ASN A 91 -5.03 2.35 0.34
N LEU A 92 -4.56 2.54 1.58
CA LEU A 92 -4.87 1.67 2.72
C LEU A 92 -5.70 2.43 3.75
N VAL A 93 -6.94 1.98 3.98
CA VAL A 93 -7.86 2.58 4.95
C VAL A 93 -8.22 1.54 5.99
N ILE A 94 -8.06 1.88 7.26
CA ILE A 94 -8.54 1.08 8.40
C ILE A 94 -9.85 1.70 8.86
N THR A 95 -10.94 0.93 8.83
CA THR A 95 -12.26 1.39 9.27
C THR A 95 -12.73 0.58 10.47
N LYS A 96 -13.02 1.27 11.57
CA LYS A 96 -13.57 0.69 12.79
C LYS A 96 -15.08 0.78 12.79
N ILE A 97 -15.77 -0.31 13.05
CA ILE A 97 -17.23 -0.38 13.08
C ILE A 97 -17.77 -0.91 14.41
N ASN A 98 -18.99 -0.52 14.75
CA ASN A 98 -19.78 -1.20 15.77
C ASN A 98 -20.45 -2.41 15.12
N LYS A 99 -19.85 -3.60 15.27
CA LYS A 99 -20.37 -4.83 14.67
C LYS A 99 -21.43 -5.47 15.58
N GLU A 100 -22.60 -5.76 15.01
CA GLU A 100 -23.79 -6.28 15.72
C GLU A 100 -24.36 -7.55 15.09
N TYR A 101 -24.01 -7.88 13.85
CA TYR A 101 -24.50 -9.08 13.16
C TYR A 101 -23.52 -9.62 12.11
N ALA A 102 -23.70 -10.90 11.74
CA ALA A 102 -22.92 -11.59 10.72
C ALA A 102 -23.06 -10.93 9.34
N GLY A 103 -21.96 -10.78 8.60
CA GLY A 103 -21.93 -10.18 7.27
C GLY A 103 -21.96 -8.64 7.25
N GLN A 104 -21.99 -7.99 8.42
CA GLN A 104 -21.97 -6.52 8.49
C GLN A 104 -20.68 -5.91 7.91
N GLY A 105 -19.54 -6.60 8.02
CA GLY A 105 -18.29 -6.18 7.37
C GLY A 105 -18.45 -6.02 5.85
N GLN A 106 -19.10 -6.98 5.19
CA GLN A 106 -19.37 -6.91 3.74
C GLN A 106 -20.30 -5.75 3.37
N LYS A 107 -21.33 -5.46 4.20
CA LYS A 107 -22.18 -4.28 4.01
C LYS A 107 -21.35 -3.00 4.05
N VAL A 108 -20.51 -2.84 5.08
CA VAL A 108 -19.66 -1.65 5.27
C VAL A 108 -18.66 -1.50 4.13
N MET A 109 -18.01 -2.59 3.73
CA MET A 109 -17.08 -2.61 2.60
C MET A 109 -17.71 -2.02 1.33
N ASN A 110 -18.89 -2.52 0.94
CA ASN A 110 -19.57 -2.05 -0.27
C ASN A 110 -19.98 -0.58 -0.15
N ALA A 111 -20.43 -0.14 1.03
CA ALA A 111 -20.78 1.26 1.26
C ALA A 111 -19.55 2.19 1.19
N MET A 112 -18.41 1.78 1.77
CA MET A 112 -17.17 2.54 1.72
C MET A 112 -16.63 2.70 0.30
N TRP A 113 -16.67 1.65 -0.51
CA TRP A 113 -16.27 1.76 -1.94
C TRP A 113 -17.27 2.56 -2.80
N GLY A 114 -18.46 2.87 -2.28
CA GLY A 114 -19.40 3.82 -2.88
C GLY A 114 -19.28 5.25 -2.35
N ALA A 115 -18.46 5.49 -1.32
CA ALA A 115 -18.48 6.72 -0.52
C ALA A 115 -17.57 7.82 -1.06
N GLY A 116 -18.02 8.57 -2.08
CA GLY A 116 -17.27 9.73 -2.60
C GLY A 116 -15.85 9.34 -3.02
N GLN A 117 -14.81 10.00 -2.51
CA GLN A 117 -13.42 9.67 -2.83
C GLN A 117 -12.91 8.34 -2.22
N MET A 118 -13.63 7.73 -1.28
CA MET A 118 -13.31 6.37 -0.82
C MET A 118 -13.52 5.32 -1.92
N MET A 119 -14.17 5.68 -3.03
CA MET A 119 -14.20 4.84 -4.23
C MET A 119 -12.80 4.54 -4.79
N PHE A 120 -11.76 5.31 -4.45
CA PHE A 120 -10.38 5.06 -4.86
C PHE A 120 -9.63 4.09 -3.95
N ASN A 121 -10.17 3.77 -2.77
CA ASN A 121 -9.50 2.88 -1.83
C ASN A 121 -9.24 1.49 -2.45
N LYS A 122 -7.99 1.02 -2.35
CA LYS A 122 -7.56 -0.29 -2.87
C LYS A 122 -7.52 -1.36 -1.79
N ILE A 123 -7.11 -1.03 -0.56
CA ILE A 123 -7.01 -1.95 0.56
C ILE A 123 -7.84 -1.40 1.71
N LEU A 124 -8.95 -2.06 2.03
CA LEU A 124 -9.79 -1.73 3.17
C LEU A 124 -9.54 -2.76 4.27
N VAL A 125 -9.27 -2.32 5.50
CA VAL A 125 -9.19 -3.19 6.67
C VAL A 125 -10.35 -2.84 7.58
N LEU A 126 -11.24 -3.80 7.82
CA LEU A 126 -12.34 -3.63 8.76
C LEU A 126 -11.97 -4.22 10.12
N VAL A 127 -12.28 -3.47 11.17
CA VAL A 127 -12.09 -3.90 12.55
C VAL A 127 -13.30 -3.47 13.38
N ASP A 128 -13.59 -4.18 14.46
CA ASP A 128 -14.73 -3.88 15.33
C ASP A 128 -14.30 -3.15 16.62
N GLN A 129 -15.25 -3.00 17.56
CA GLN A 129 -15.01 -2.38 18.85
C GLN A 129 -13.92 -3.08 19.68
N GLY A 130 -13.30 -2.34 20.61
CA GLY A 130 -12.36 -2.91 21.59
C GLY A 130 -10.86 -2.73 21.32
N ILE A 131 -10.47 -2.29 20.11
CA ILE A 131 -9.06 -1.97 19.79
C ILE A 131 -8.90 -0.53 19.30
N ARG A 132 -7.78 0.12 19.65
CA ARG A 132 -7.42 1.45 19.13
C ARG A 132 -6.75 1.28 17.77
N ILE A 133 -7.28 1.92 16.72
CA ILE A 133 -6.81 1.69 15.34
C ILE A 133 -5.49 2.39 15.00
N GLN A 134 -5.04 3.33 15.83
CA GLN A 134 -3.72 3.97 15.69
C GLN A 134 -2.61 3.22 16.45
N ASP A 135 -2.92 2.14 17.17
CA ASP A 135 -1.92 1.21 17.73
C ASP A 135 -1.73 0.07 16.72
N TYR A 136 -0.92 0.31 15.69
CA TYR A 136 -0.79 -0.61 14.56
C TYR A 136 -0.31 -2.02 14.94
N PRO A 137 0.67 -2.21 15.85
CA PRO A 137 1.05 -3.56 16.27
C PRO A 137 -0.07 -4.31 16.99
N ALA A 138 -0.81 -3.64 17.90
CA ALA A 138 -1.93 -4.28 18.60
C ALA A 138 -3.13 -4.54 17.67
N LEU A 139 -3.40 -3.61 16.76
CA LEU A 139 -4.41 -3.77 15.72
C LEU A 139 -4.08 -4.93 14.79
N ALA A 140 -2.85 -5.03 14.28
CA ALA A 140 -2.44 -6.10 13.39
C ALA A 140 -2.59 -7.47 14.06
N ARG A 141 -2.16 -7.62 15.32
CA ARG A 141 -2.40 -8.84 16.12
C ARG A 141 -3.89 -9.19 16.17
N TYR A 142 -4.74 -8.20 16.44
CA TYR A 142 -6.18 -8.39 16.54
C TYR A 142 -6.79 -8.83 15.20
N VAL A 143 -6.49 -8.13 14.12
CA VAL A 143 -6.95 -8.44 12.77
C VAL A 143 -6.53 -9.86 12.38
N PHE A 144 -5.24 -10.19 12.51
CA PHE A 144 -4.76 -11.50 12.12
C PHE A 144 -5.29 -12.64 12.99
N LYS A 145 -5.58 -12.41 14.28
CA LYS A 145 -6.24 -13.40 15.13
C LYS A 145 -7.63 -13.77 14.61
N ASN A 146 -8.40 -12.78 14.15
CA ASN A 146 -9.78 -12.98 13.67
C ASN A 146 -9.88 -13.31 12.16
N LEU A 147 -8.74 -13.34 11.47
CA LEU A 147 -8.68 -13.49 10.01
C LEU A 147 -8.49 -14.96 9.62
N ASN A 148 -9.43 -15.49 8.85
CA ASN A 148 -9.19 -16.59 7.93
C ASN A 148 -8.93 -16.03 6.52
N PRO A 149 -7.70 -16.12 5.98
CA PRO A 149 -7.38 -15.57 4.64
C PRO A 149 -8.19 -16.22 3.51
N VAL A 150 -8.79 -17.39 3.76
CA VAL A 150 -9.61 -18.12 2.78
C VAL A 150 -11.00 -17.49 2.60
N THR A 151 -11.61 -16.98 3.66
CA THR A 151 -13.01 -16.53 3.67
C THR A 151 -13.18 -15.04 3.92
N ASP A 152 -12.25 -14.41 4.63
CA ASP A 152 -12.45 -13.06 5.17
C ASP A 152 -11.70 -11.98 4.37
N VAL A 153 -11.10 -12.37 3.23
CA VAL A 153 -10.53 -11.42 2.27
C VAL A 153 -11.39 -11.40 1.01
N VAL A 154 -12.03 -10.26 0.75
CA VAL A 154 -12.90 -10.08 -0.42
C VAL A 154 -12.18 -9.24 -1.45
N PHE A 155 -12.08 -9.77 -2.68
CA PHE A 155 -11.54 -9.05 -3.82
C PHE A 155 -12.65 -8.50 -4.72
N SER A 156 -12.46 -7.29 -5.22
CA SER A 156 -13.37 -6.62 -6.14
C SER A 156 -12.61 -5.85 -7.21
N SER A 157 -13.34 -5.11 -8.05
CA SER A 157 -12.78 -4.16 -9.01
C SER A 157 -13.60 -2.88 -9.00
N GLY A 158 -12.96 -1.76 -9.32
CA GLY A 158 -13.67 -0.50 -9.42
C GLY A 158 -12.77 0.67 -9.83
N PRO A 159 -13.28 1.90 -9.71
CA PRO A 159 -12.51 3.11 -9.96
C PRO A 159 -11.25 3.16 -9.09
N MET A 160 -10.18 3.71 -9.65
CA MET A 160 -8.90 3.95 -8.99
C MET A 160 -8.45 5.37 -9.22
N ASP A 161 -7.54 5.83 -8.37
CA ASP A 161 -6.83 7.07 -8.62
C ASP A 161 -6.12 6.97 -9.98
N VAL A 162 -6.17 8.05 -10.76
CA VAL A 162 -5.47 8.15 -12.05
C VAL A 162 -3.95 8.05 -11.87
N LEU A 163 -3.47 8.42 -10.69
CA LEU A 163 -2.07 8.37 -10.27
C LEU A 163 -1.63 6.96 -9.84
N ASP A 164 -2.55 5.99 -9.74
CA ASP A 164 -2.21 4.62 -9.42
C ASP A 164 -1.52 3.92 -10.61
N HIS A 165 -0.20 3.80 -10.52
CA HIS A 165 0.63 3.12 -11.51
C HIS A 165 0.48 1.60 -11.48
N SER A 166 0.03 1.00 -10.37
CA SER A 166 -0.12 -0.46 -10.27
C SER A 166 -1.27 -1.00 -11.12
N CYS A 167 -2.25 -0.16 -11.45
CA CYS A 167 -3.40 -0.53 -12.26
C CYS A 167 -3.00 -0.87 -13.69
N SER A 168 -3.45 -2.00 -14.23
CA SER A 168 -3.18 -2.36 -15.64
C SER A 168 -3.89 -1.46 -16.65
N LYS A 169 -4.95 -0.76 -16.22
CA LYS A 169 -5.74 0.19 -17.01
C LYS A 169 -5.86 1.49 -16.23
N MET A 170 -5.87 2.62 -16.94
CA MET A 170 -6.02 3.94 -16.33
C MET A 170 -7.34 4.01 -15.54
N GLY A 171 -7.26 4.40 -14.26
CA GLY A 171 -8.42 4.65 -13.39
C GLY A 171 -9.30 3.43 -13.06
N PHE A 172 -8.86 2.20 -13.37
CA PHE A 172 -9.62 0.98 -13.07
C PHE A 172 -8.70 -0.17 -12.66
N GLY A 173 -8.96 -0.76 -11.50
CA GLY A 173 -8.10 -1.79 -10.92
C GLY A 173 -8.79 -2.69 -9.90
N GLY A 174 -8.00 -3.55 -9.28
CA GLY A 174 -8.43 -4.42 -8.18
C GLY A 174 -8.61 -3.68 -6.85
N LYS A 175 -9.50 -4.21 -6.01
CA LYS A 175 -9.71 -3.80 -4.62
C LYS A 175 -9.66 -5.04 -3.73
N MET A 176 -9.24 -4.88 -2.48
CA MET A 176 -9.39 -5.90 -1.45
C MET A 176 -9.95 -5.31 -0.16
N CYS A 177 -10.76 -6.10 0.52
CA CYS A 177 -11.18 -5.85 1.89
C CYS A 177 -10.74 -7.00 2.77
N ILE A 178 -10.05 -6.70 3.86
CA ILE A 178 -9.69 -7.63 4.92
C ILE A 178 -10.69 -7.41 6.06
N ASP A 179 -11.59 -8.37 6.26
CA ASP A 179 -12.49 -8.36 7.41
C ASP A 179 -11.75 -8.93 8.63
N GLY A 180 -11.13 -8.04 9.40
CA GLY A 180 -10.45 -8.35 10.66
C GLY A 180 -11.34 -8.28 11.90
N THR A 181 -12.66 -8.19 11.73
CA THR A 181 -13.62 -8.17 12.84
C THR A 181 -13.75 -9.56 13.48
N ALA A 182 -14.13 -9.62 14.75
CA ALA A 182 -14.51 -10.85 15.42
C ALA A 182 -15.68 -11.52 14.67
N LYS A 183 -15.59 -12.83 14.53
CA LYS A 183 -16.52 -13.62 13.71
C LYS A 183 -17.68 -14.14 14.55
N PHE A 184 -18.88 -14.00 14.02
CA PHE A 184 -20.07 -14.70 14.48
C PHE A 184 -20.04 -16.17 14.02
N PRO A 185 -20.78 -17.09 14.67
CA PRO A 185 -20.82 -18.49 14.26
C PRO A 185 -21.16 -18.69 12.77
N GLU A 186 -22.02 -17.85 12.19
CA GLU A 186 -22.42 -17.90 10.78
C GLU A 186 -21.31 -17.48 9.81
N GLU A 187 -20.23 -16.86 10.28
CA GLU A 187 -19.10 -16.40 9.48
C GLU A 187 -17.89 -17.35 9.56
N VAL A 188 -17.90 -18.32 10.47
CA VAL A 188 -16.78 -19.25 10.67
C VAL A 188 -16.99 -20.48 9.80
N GLU A 189 -16.04 -20.72 8.90
CA GLU A 189 -16.01 -21.93 8.06
C GLU A 189 -15.84 -23.18 8.93
N ASP A 190 -16.63 -24.22 8.63
CA ASP A 190 -16.47 -25.53 9.27
C ASP A 190 -15.06 -26.09 9.05
N GLY A 191 -14.45 -26.58 10.13
CA GLY A 191 -13.09 -27.14 10.11
C GLY A 191 -11.97 -26.10 10.10
N TYR A 192 -12.27 -24.80 10.10
CA TYR A 192 -11.25 -23.78 10.34
C TYR A 192 -10.66 -23.92 11.75
N THR A 193 -9.34 -23.91 11.83
CA THR A 193 -8.61 -23.84 13.09
C THR A 193 -7.61 -22.71 13.02
N ASP A 194 -7.71 -21.77 13.97
CA ASP A 194 -6.69 -20.74 14.12
C ASP A 194 -5.39 -21.40 14.55
N SER A 195 -4.30 -21.09 13.86
CA SER A 195 -2.99 -21.67 14.11
C SER A 195 -1.91 -20.63 13.90
N MET A 196 -0.86 -20.73 14.71
CA MET A 196 0.35 -19.93 14.58
C MET A 196 1.51 -20.83 14.13
N PRO A 197 2.47 -20.29 13.35
CA PRO A 197 3.70 -21.01 13.07
C PRO A 197 4.40 -21.45 14.35
N HIS A 198 4.92 -22.67 14.35
CA HIS A 198 5.54 -23.28 15.53
C HIS A 198 7.05 -23.02 15.63
N LEU A 199 7.66 -22.43 14.60
CA LEU A 199 9.10 -22.17 14.53
C LEU A 199 9.41 -20.70 14.86
N SER A 200 10.64 -20.44 15.29
CA SER A 200 11.14 -19.06 15.49
C SER A 200 11.23 -18.30 14.17
N ALA A 201 11.21 -16.96 14.23
CA ALA A 201 11.35 -16.12 13.04
C ALA A 201 12.62 -16.48 12.24
N GLN A 202 13.73 -16.69 12.95
CA GLN A 202 15.00 -17.07 12.35
C GLN A 202 14.92 -18.42 11.60
N ALA A 203 14.27 -19.43 12.19
CA ALA A 203 14.13 -20.74 11.56
C ALA A 203 13.24 -20.69 10.32
N ILE A 204 12.16 -19.90 10.35
CA ILE A 204 11.30 -19.66 9.19
C ILE A 204 12.09 -18.97 8.07
N ALA A 205 12.79 -17.87 8.40
CA ALA A 205 13.61 -17.14 7.43
C ALA A 205 14.66 -18.04 6.79
N THR A 206 15.38 -18.85 7.57
CA THR A 206 16.36 -19.81 7.06
C THR A 206 15.73 -20.87 6.16
N ALA A 207 14.55 -21.40 6.52
CA ALA A 207 13.85 -22.39 5.69
C ALA A 207 13.42 -21.82 4.33
N VAL A 208 12.92 -20.57 4.32
CA VAL A 208 12.49 -19.90 3.09
C VAL A 208 13.68 -19.53 2.20
N MET A 209 14.73 -18.92 2.78
CA MET A 209 15.91 -18.52 2.00
C MET A 209 16.74 -19.72 1.53
N GLY A 210 16.80 -20.80 2.30
CA GLY A 210 17.64 -21.96 2.02
C GLY A 210 17.21 -22.78 0.81
N GLN A 211 15.98 -22.61 0.32
CA GLN A 211 15.44 -23.38 -0.80
C GLN A 211 15.31 -22.59 -2.11
N LEU A 212 15.41 -21.26 -2.06
CA LEU A 212 14.92 -20.38 -3.13
C LEU A 212 15.92 -19.24 -3.34
N THR A 213 16.74 -19.33 -4.38
CA THR A 213 17.82 -18.35 -4.68
C THR A 213 17.29 -16.96 -5.04
N GLU A 214 16.02 -16.88 -5.41
CA GLU A 214 15.36 -15.65 -5.84
C GLU A 214 14.90 -14.78 -4.66
N VAL A 215 14.77 -15.38 -3.48
CA VAL A 215 14.50 -14.68 -2.22
C VAL A 215 15.80 -14.02 -1.74
N LYS A 216 15.80 -12.69 -1.60
CA LYS A 216 16.97 -11.92 -1.17
C LYS A 216 16.96 -11.58 0.31
N ALA A 217 15.78 -11.41 0.89
CA ALA A 217 15.60 -11.21 2.32
C ALA A 217 14.20 -11.62 2.77
N VAL A 218 14.06 -11.99 4.05
CA VAL A 218 12.80 -12.39 4.67
C VAL A 218 12.67 -11.70 6.03
N ASN A 219 11.55 -11.01 6.25
CA ASN A 219 11.12 -10.58 7.57
C ASN A 219 10.10 -11.57 8.12
N ALA A 220 10.49 -12.30 9.16
CA ALA A 220 9.61 -13.16 9.94
C ALA A 220 9.41 -12.66 11.38
N SER A 221 9.91 -11.48 11.73
CA SER A 221 9.84 -10.94 13.10
C SER A 221 8.41 -10.66 13.57
N LEU A 222 7.48 -10.44 12.63
CA LEU A 222 6.06 -10.26 12.92
C LEU A 222 5.43 -11.52 13.55
N ILE A 223 5.93 -12.72 13.22
CA ILE A 223 5.45 -13.99 13.80
C ILE A 223 5.64 -13.99 15.32
N GLU A 224 6.79 -13.51 15.80
CA GLU A 224 7.11 -13.42 17.24
C GLU A 224 6.23 -12.39 17.97
N GLN A 225 5.68 -11.44 17.21
CA GLN A 225 4.68 -10.48 17.69
C GLN A 225 3.25 -10.99 17.55
N GLN A 226 3.03 -12.29 17.30
CA GLN A 226 1.71 -12.90 17.07
C GLN A 226 0.98 -12.33 15.84
N ILE A 227 1.73 -11.91 14.84
CA ILE A 227 1.21 -11.44 13.56
C ILE A 227 1.70 -12.45 12.50
N PRO A 228 0.87 -13.46 12.11
CA PRO A 228 1.22 -14.50 11.13
C PRO A 228 1.33 -13.96 9.70
N CYS A 229 2.21 -12.99 9.49
CA CYS A 229 2.51 -12.33 8.24
C CYS A 229 4.02 -12.33 7.98
N LEU A 230 4.42 -12.63 6.76
CA LEU A 230 5.81 -12.50 6.33
C LEU A 230 5.95 -11.35 5.32
N LEU A 231 7.10 -10.70 5.30
CA LEU A 231 7.52 -9.86 4.18
C LEU A 231 8.73 -10.49 3.50
N ILE A 232 8.70 -10.60 2.18
CA ILE A 232 9.75 -11.29 1.42
C ILE A 232 10.20 -10.41 0.26
N ALA A 233 11.48 -10.06 0.25
CA ALA A 233 12.10 -9.34 -0.85
C ALA A 233 12.56 -10.33 -1.93
N VAL A 234 12.06 -10.16 -3.16
CA VAL A 234 12.25 -11.12 -4.26
C VAL A 234 12.80 -10.44 -5.50
N LYS A 235 13.79 -11.06 -6.14
CA LYS A 235 14.25 -10.66 -7.47
C LYS A 235 13.56 -11.52 -8.51
N LYS A 236 12.66 -10.94 -9.31
CA LYS A 236 11.96 -11.69 -10.35
C LYS A 236 12.87 -11.92 -11.56
N GLU A 237 12.87 -13.15 -12.08
CA GLU A 237 13.70 -13.54 -13.25
C GLU A 237 12.91 -14.30 -14.33
N ARG A 238 11.61 -14.57 -14.11
CA ARG A 238 10.75 -15.29 -15.07
C ARG A 238 9.28 -14.89 -14.97
N PRO A 239 8.46 -15.13 -16.00
CA PRO A 239 7.02 -14.92 -15.91
C PRO A 239 6.35 -15.80 -14.84
N GLY A 240 5.36 -15.25 -14.14
CA GLY A 240 4.59 -15.97 -13.12
C GLY A 240 5.40 -16.37 -11.86
N HIS A 241 6.56 -15.75 -11.66
CA HIS A 241 7.52 -16.16 -10.63
C HIS A 241 6.94 -16.12 -9.21
N ILE A 242 6.30 -15.02 -8.80
CA ILE A 242 5.73 -14.90 -7.45
C ILE A 242 4.64 -15.95 -7.22
N ARG A 243 3.85 -16.29 -8.24
CA ARG A 243 2.85 -17.36 -8.15
C ARG A 243 3.48 -18.72 -7.85
N SER A 244 4.51 -19.09 -8.61
CA SER A 244 5.23 -20.35 -8.38
C SER A 244 5.95 -20.36 -7.04
N LEU A 245 6.60 -19.25 -6.68
CA LEU A 245 7.31 -19.06 -5.42
C LEU A 245 6.37 -19.17 -4.21
N HIS A 246 5.21 -18.52 -4.29
CA HIS A 246 4.23 -18.54 -3.22
C HIS A 246 3.69 -19.96 -2.94
N ASN A 247 3.41 -20.72 -4.00
CA ASN A 247 3.00 -22.12 -3.85
C ASN A 247 4.10 -22.96 -3.20
N ALA A 248 5.37 -22.78 -3.61
CA ALA A 248 6.50 -23.51 -3.02
C ALA A 248 6.72 -23.15 -1.54
N ILE A 249 6.70 -21.85 -1.20
CA ILE A 249 6.88 -21.37 0.18
C ILE A 249 5.74 -21.85 1.07
N SER A 250 4.50 -21.81 0.60
CA SER A 250 3.32 -22.16 1.41
C SER A 250 3.21 -23.67 1.69
N GLN A 251 3.89 -24.51 0.90
CA GLN A 251 4.03 -25.95 1.16
C GLN A 251 5.07 -26.28 2.23
N LEU A 252 5.95 -25.34 2.59
CA LEU A 252 6.97 -25.59 3.59
C LEU A 252 6.32 -25.82 4.96
N PRO A 253 6.65 -26.92 5.68
CA PRO A 253 6.14 -27.15 7.03
C PRO A 253 6.46 -25.99 7.98
N ALA A 254 7.58 -25.30 7.76
CA ALA A 254 8.01 -24.14 8.52
C ALA A 254 7.05 -22.93 8.42
N VAL A 255 6.31 -22.82 7.32
CA VAL A 255 5.42 -21.68 7.01
C VAL A 255 3.96 -22.00 7.35
N ARG A 256 3.66 -23.23 7.78
CA ARG A 256 2.30 -23.60 8.20
C ARG A 256 1.80 -22.67 9.32
N GLY A 257 0.60 -22.13 9.16
CA GLY A 257 0.01 -21.15 10.07
C GLY A 257 0.32 -19.69 9.73
N VAL A 258 1.21 -19.42 8.77
CA VAL A 258 1.31 -18.08 8.17
C VAL A 258 0.05 -17.82 7.36
N LYS A 259 -0.62 -16.71 7.63
CA LYS A 259 -1.89 -16.33 7.00
C LYS A 259 -1.67 -15.45 5.77
N MET A 260 -0.61 -14.64 5.76
CA MET A 260 -0.32 -13.72 4.67
C MET A 260 1.18 -13.59 4.38
N ILE A 261 1.54 -13.45 3.10
CA ILE A 261 2.90 -13.16 2.67
C ILE A 261 2.87 -11.97 1.72
N LEU A 262 3.57 -10.90 2.09
CA LEU A 262 3.71 -9.70 1.26
C LEU A 262 5.05 -9.79 0.52
N TYR A 263 5.00 -9.80 -0.81
CA TYR A 263 6.21 -9.78 -1.63
C TYR A 263 6.56 -8.34 -2.01
N VAL A 264 7.81 -7.95 -1.80
CA VAL A 264 8.36 -6.66 -2.20
C VAL A 264 9.57 -6.86 -3.12
N GLU A 265 9.92 -5.82 -3.86
CA GLU A 265 11.06 -5.85 -4.77
C GLU A 265 12.37 -6.13 -4.01
N HIS A 266 13.32 -6.84 -4.63
CA HIS A 266 14.58 -7.22 -3.97
C HIS A 266 15.45 -6.06 -3.46
N THR A 267 15.23 -4.85 -3.96
CA THR A 267 15.91 -3.64 -3.52
C THR A 267 15.32 -3.05 -2.24
N VAL A 268 14.15 -3.53 -1.81
CA VAL A 268 13.46 -3.08 -0.60
C VAL A 268 13.90 -3.97 0.57
N ASP A 269 14.37 -3.35 1.65
CA ASP A 269 14.64 -4.05 2.90
C ASP A 269 13.31 -4.41 3.59
N PRO A 270 12.95 -5.70 3.72
CA PRO A 270 11.70 -6.11 4.36
C PRO A 270 11.72 -5.88 5.89
N GLN A 271 12.88 -5.58 6.50
CA GLN A 271 12.98 -5.24 7.92
C GLN A 271 12.54 -3.79 8.19
N ASP A 272 12.67 -2.89 7.21
CA ASP A 272 12.13 -1.53 7.25
C ASP A 272 10.63 -1.57 6.93
N LEU A 273 9.83 -1.94 7.93
CA LEU A 273 8.39 -2.12 7.77
C LEU A 273 7.67 -0.89 7.17
N PRO A 274 7.99 0.36 7.57
CA PRO A 274 7.35 1.52 6.96
C PRO A 274 7.63 1.63 5.46
N THR A 275 8.89 1.45 5.05
CA THR A 275 9.28 1.51 3.63
C THR A 275 8.70 0.34 2.84
N ALA A 276 8.74 -0.86 3.40
CA ALA A 276 8.21 -2.05 2.77
C ALA A 276 6.69 -1.97 2.57
N LEU A 277 5.95 -1.47 3.56
CA LEU A 277 4.51 -1.27 3.46
C LEU A 277 4.16 -0.18 2.45
N TRP A 278 4.88 0.94 2.44
CA TRP A 278 4.71 2.01 1.44
C TRP A 278 4.94 1.51 0.01
N ARG A 279 6.01 0.75 -0.22
CA ARG A 279 6.30 0.15 -1.53
C ARG A 279 5.21 -0.85 -1.93
N PHE A 280 4.82 -1.70 -0.99
CA PHE A 280 3.78 -2.71 -1.19
C PHE A 280 2.42 -2.08 -1.56
N CYS A 281 1.93 -1.13 -0.78
CA CYS A 281 0.64 -0.47 -0.99
C CYS A 281 0.59 0.31 -2.32
N ASN A 282 1.71 0.88 -2.76
CA ASN A 282 1.80 1.53 -4.07
C ASN A 282 1.76 0.55 -5.23
N ASN A 283 2.52 -0.54 -5.14
CA ASN A 283 2.76 -1.44 -6.28
C ASN A 283 1.69 -2.53 -6.46
N LEU A 284 0.82 -2.72 -5.46
CA LEU A 284 -0.19 -3.77 -5.46
C LEU A 284 -1.46 -3.36 -6.22
N ASP A 285 -1.85 -4.16 -7.22
CA ASP A 285 -3.26 -4.30 -7.65
C ASP A 285 -3.84 -5.56 -6.95
N PRO A 286 -4.69 -5.40 -5.92
CA PRO A 286 -5.10 -6.53 -5.09
C PRO A 286 -5.76 -7.69 -5.83
N LYS A 287 -6.41 -7.46 -6.97
CA LYS A 287 -7.12 -8.52 -7.70
C LYS A 287 -6.17 -9.26 -8.64
N ARG A 288 -5.27 -8.55 -9.32
CA ARG A 288 -4.28 -9.14 -10.21
C ARG A 288 -3.21 -9.89 -9.42
N ASP A 289 -2.77 -9.32 -8.31
CA ASP A 289 -1.54 -9.68 -7.61
C ASP A 289 -1.73 -10.64 -6.44
N GLN A 290 -2.93 -11.21 -6.28
CA GLN A 290 -3.21 -12.18 -5.22
C GLN A 290 -3.01 -13.63 -5.68
N GLN A 291 -2.52 -14.44 -4.75
CA GLN A 291 -2.47 -15.89 -4.89
C GLN A 291 -2.83 -16.53 -3.54
N LEU A 292 -3.96 -17.23 -3.49
CA LEU A 292 -4.32 -18.04 -2.34
C LEU A 292 -3.76 -19.47 -2.49
N TYR A 293 -3.06 -19.94 -1.46
CA TYR A 293 -2.73 -21.36 -1.29
C TYR A 293 -3.61 -21.95 -0.19
N ARG A 294 -4.33 -23.04 -0.47
CA ARG A 294 -5.11 -23.81 0.52
C ARG A 294 -4.33 -25.05 0.90
N TYR A 295 -4.34 -25.42 2.18
CA TYR A 295 -3.65 -26.63 2.61
C TYR A 295 -4.39 -27.88 2.16
N ASP A 296 -3.66 -28.87 1.64
CA ASP A 296 -4.24 -30.11 1.12
C ASP A 296 -4.95 -30.93 2.22
N ASP A 297 -4.44 -30.85 3.45
CA ASP A 297 -5.00 -31.56 4.61
C ASP A 297 -6.14 -30.80 5.30
N ASN A 298 -6.24 -29.48 5.12
CA ASN A 298 -7.34 -28.67 5.61
C ASN A 298 -7.63 -27.49 4.65
N PRO A 299 -8.53 -27.67 3.66
CA PRO A 299 -8.85 -26.63 2.68
C PRO A 299 -9.55 -25.39 3.23
N SER A 300 -10.05 -25.44 4.47
CA SER A 300 -10.62 -24.29 5.20
C SER A 300 -9.54 -23.35 5.73
N MET A 301 -8.28 -23.78 5.67
CA MET A 301 -7.10 -22.99 6.03
C MET A 301 -6.23 -22.72 4.79
N GLY A 302 -5.50 -21.61 4.83
CA GLY A 302 -4.61 -21.25 3.73
C GLY A 302 -3.68 -20.09 4.07
N CYS A 303 -2.85 -19.75 3.09
CA CYS A 303 -1.95 -18.62 3.13
C CYS A 303 -2.22 -17.75 1.89
N LEU A 304 -2.41 -16.44 2.09
CA LEU A 304 -2.61 -15.48 1.02
C LEU A 304 -1.27 -14.80 0.65
N GLY A 305 -0.82 -14.96 -0.58
CA GLY A 305 0.30 -14.23 -1.15
C GLY A 305 -0.17 -12.99 -1.90
N LEU A 306 0.52 -11.87 -1.69
CA LEU A 306 0.25 -10.60 -2.38
C LEU A 306 1.53 -10.07 -3.02
N ASP A 307 1.53 -9.93 -4.34
CA ASP A 307 2.68 -9.51 -5.13
C ASP A 307 2.77 -7.97 -5.24
N GLY A 308 3.51 -7.34 -4.33
CA GLY A 308 3.87 -5.92 -4.37
C GLY A 308 5.20 -5.60 -5.06
N THR A 309 5.79 -6.52 -5.85
CA THR A 309 6.99 -6.20 -6.64
C THR A 309 6.64 -5.32 -7.83
N ARG A 310 7.65 -4.71 -8.47
CA ARG A 310 7.47 -4.00 -9.74
C ARG A 310 6.82 -4.90 -10.79
N LYS A 311 5.95 -4.35 -11.67
CA LYS A 311 5.47 -5.08 -12.85
C LYS A 311 6.19 -4.65 -14.11
N THR A 312 6.56 -5.60 -14.96
CA THR A 312 7.22 -5.33 -16.25
C THR A 312 6.47 -5.99 -17.40
N LYS A 313 6.76 -5.52 -18.62
CA LYS A 313 6.22 -6.15 -19.82
C LYS A 313 6.67 -7.59 -19.99
N GLU A 314 7.96 -7.88 -19.75
CA GLU A 314 8.55 -9.20 -19.92
C GLU A 314 8.03 -10.22 -18.89
N LEU A 315 7.97 -9.84 -17.62
CA LEU A 315 7.71 -10.78 -16.52
C LEU A 315 6.22 -10.87 -16.15
N ASP A 316 5.46 -9.80 -16.37
CA ASP A 316 4.09 -9.68 -15.89
C ASP A 316 3.07 -9.38 -17.01
N ASN A 317 3.55 -9.24 -18.25
CA ASN A 317 2.74 -8.78 -19.39
C ASN A 317 2.06 -7.42 -19.11
N PHE A 318 2.71 -6.57 -18.30
CA PHE A 318 2.22 -5.25 -17.94
C PHE A 318 2.58 -4.22 -19.02
N GLN A 319 1.58 -3.52 -19.57
CA GLN A 319 1.76 -2.69 -20.78
C GLN A 319 1.96 -1.20 -20.50
N ARG A 320 1.58 -0.71 -19.32
CA ARG A 320 1.83 0.69 -18.94
C ARG A 320 3.29 0.83 -18.51
N ASP A 321 3.82 2.04 -18.67
CA ASP A 321 5.11 2.38 -18.10
C ASP A 321 5.07 2.26 -16.57
N TRP A 322 6.20 1.86 -15.99
CA TRP A 322 6.35 1.77 -14.55
C TRP A 322 7.23 2.93 -14.05
N PRO A 323 6.75 3.78 -13.12
CA PRO A 323 7.53 4.91 -12.67
C PRO A 323 8.59 4.54 -11.64
N ASN A 324 9.67 5.32 -11.60
CA ASN A 324 10.62 5.32 -10.50
C ASN A 324 10.03 6.04 -9.27
N ILE A 325 10.64 5.80 -8.12
CA ILE A 325 10.39 6.60 -6.91
C ILE A 325 11.10 7.94 -6.99
N ILE A 326 10.59 8.92 -6.23
CA ILE A 326 11.12 10.28 -6.25
C ILE A 326 12.35 10.35 -5.35
N VAL A 327 13.51 10.48 -6.00
CA VAL A 327 14.81 10.61 -5.33
C VAL A 327 15.52 11.78 -5.98
N ALA A 328 15.88 12.79 -5.19
CA ALA A 328 16.64 13.93 -5.69
C ALA A 328 18.02 13.48 -6.19
N ASN A 329 18.44 13.98 -7.36
CA ASN A 329 19.77 13.72 -7.89
C ASN A 329 20.87 14.43 -7.06
N ASP A 330 22.12 14.02 -7.26
CA ASP A 330 23.25 14.52 -6.48
C ASP A 330 23.45 16.03 -6.58
N ASP A 331 23.21 16.61 -7.75
CA ASP A 331 23.37 18.05 -7.95
C ASP A 331 22.28 18.86 -7.23
N THR A 332 21.05 18.34 -7.18
CA THR A 332 19.96 18.95 -6.41
C THR A 332 20.25 18.88 -4.92
N ILE A 333 20.68 17.71 -4.42
CA ILE A 333 21.05 17.53 -3.01
C ILE A 333 22.16 18.51 -2.64
N ARG A 334 23.25 18.54 -3.42
CA ARG A 334 24.38 19.45 -3.21
C ARG A 334 23.95 20.92 -3.20
N SER A 335 23.11 21.33 -4.17
CA SER A 335 22.60 22.69 -4.27
C SER A 335 21.76 23.12 -3.07
N VAL A 336 21.02 22.20 -2.45
CA VAL A 336 20.26 22.46 -1.22
C VAL A 336 21.21 22.50 -0.02
N ASP A 337 22.12 21.55 0.10
CA ASP A 337 23.09 21.45 1.20
C ASP A 337 23.98 22.70 1.30
N GLU A 338 24.47 23.20 0.16
CA GLU A 338 25.29 24.41 0.07
C GLU A 338 24.54 25.67 0.55
N LYS A 339 23.22 25.70 0.40
CA LYS A 339 22.37 26.82 0.83
C LYS A 339 21.96 26.73 2.30
N TRP A 340 22.02 25.55 2.93
CA TRP A 340 21.42 25.30 4.25
C TRP A 340 21.82 26.31 5.31
N SER A 341 23.13 26.57 5.43
CA SER A 341 23.67 27.51 6.42
C SER A 341 23.19 28.96 6.24
N GLN A 342 22.84 29.35 5.01
CA GLN A 342 22.36 30.69 4.67
C GLN A 342 20.88 30.87 4.96
N LEU A 343 20.10 29.79 5.02
CA LEU A 343 18.65 29.83 5.25
C LEU A 343 18.27 30.05 6.72
N GLY A 344 19.21 29.85 7.66
CA GLY A 344 18.97 30.06 9.09
C GLY A 344 17.95 29.08 9.70
N LEU A 345 17.78 27.89 9.13
CA LEU A 345 16.75 26.90 9.50
C LEU A 345 17.17 25.96 10.66
N GLY A 346 18.31 26.21 11.29
CA GLY A 346 18.84 25.40 12.39
C GLY A 346 19.87 24.36 11.94
N SER A 347 19.94 23.24 12.68
CA SER A 347 20.91 22.16 12.43
C SER A 347 20.73 21.56 11.04
N PHE A 348 21.84 21.18 10.40
CA PHE A 348 21.81 20.50 9.10
C PHE A 348 20.99 19.21 9.15
N ILE A 349 20.14 19.02 8.15
CA ILE A 349 19.35 17.81 7.93
C ILE A 349 19.76 17.25 6.57
N ALA A 350 20.28 16.03 6.56
CA ALA A 350 20.66 15.36 5.32
C ALA A 350 19.43 15.02 4.46
N SER A 351 19.61 15.02 3.13
CA SER A 351 18.51 14.71 2.21
C SER A 351 17.91 13.32 2.49
N PRO A 352 16.57 13.21 2.63
CA PRO A 352 15.90 11.92 2.83
C PRO A 352 16.03 10.99 1.61
N SER A 353 16.31 11.53 0.42
CA SER A 353 16.51 10.77 -0.81
C SER A 353 17.69 9.80 -0.74
N LEU A 354 18.70 10.07 0.10
CA LEU A 354 19.88 9.22 0.24
C LEU A 354 19.54 7.78 0.67
N LYS A 355 18.47 7.61 1.46
CA LYS A 355 17.97 6.29 1.90
C LYS A 355 17.50 5.40 0.74
N TYR A 356 17.06 6.00 -0.36
CA TYR A 356 16.33 5.32 -1.42
C TYR A 356 17.11 5.17 -2.73
N LYS A 357 18.35 5.67 -2.79
CA LYS A 357 19.17 5.63 -4.02
C LYS A 357 19.35 4.22 -4.58
N ASP A 358 19.57 3.24 -3.72
CA ASP A 358 19.79 1.84 -4.12
C ASP A 358 18.48 1.13 -4.57
N GLN A 359 17.34 1.84 -4.54
CA GLN A 359 16.03 1.32 -4.96
C GLN A 359 15.59 1.84 -6.33
N LEU A 360 16.35 2.74 -6.94
CA LEU A 360 16.09 3.27 -8.28
C LEU A 360 16.47 2.28 -9.38
N TYR A 361 15.77 2.38 -10.50
CA TYR A 361 16.13 1.69 -11.73
C TYR A 361 16.41 2.72 -12.82
N GLY A 362 17.69 3.04 -13.01
CA GLY A 362 18.09 4.17 -13.86
C GLY A 362 17.86 5.53 -13.18
N GLU A 363 18.03 6.60 -13.94
CA GLU A 363 17.94 7.99 -13.44
C GLU A 363 16.65 8.71 -13.92
N GLU A 364 15.91 8.09 -14.83
CA GLU A 364 14.72 8.68 -15.45
C GLU A 364 13.46 8.45 -14.61
N ALA A 365 12.42 9.25 -14.88
CA ALA A 365 11.12 9.11 -14.20
C ALA A 365 10.43 7.77 -14.52
N ILE A 366 10.65 7.23 -15.72
CA ILE A 366 10.17 5.93 -16.17
C ILE A 366 11.30 4.93 -16.06
N VAL A 367 10.99 3.76 -15.53
CA VAL A 367 11.94 2.65 -15.45
C VAL A 367 12.08 2.01 -16.83
N ASP A 368 13.31 1.90 -17.33
CA ASP A 368 13.59 1.17 -18.57
C ASP A 368 13.19 -0.32 -18.42
N ASN A 369 12.46 -0.83 -19.42
CA ASN A 369 11.88 -2.18 -19.43
C ASN A 369 12.92 -3.29 -19.50
#